data_AF-F1LFZ8-F1
#
_entry.id   AF-F1LFZ8-F1
#
_cell.length_a   1.000
_cell.length_b   1.000
_cell.length_c   1.000
_cell.angle_alpha   90.00
_cell.angle_beta   90.00
_cell.angle_gamma   90.00
#
_symmetry.space_group_name_H-M   'P 1'
#
loop_
_entity.id
_entity.type
_entity.pdbx_description
1 polymer ?
#
loop_
_entity_poly.entity_id
_entity_poly.type
_entity_poly.pdbx_seq_one_letter_code
_entity_poly.pdbx_strand_id
1 'polypeptide(L)'
;MSEWKNQGVEGQNKRNKWTKYLAIILSFVQGLGILIGSYIASDIPIVANPTLLGYLQVALLMTAGSAIVVWLSDRITELGIGNGMSVIICVGILSRVPVEIRSIQTMFKGLFSQTPLPRIFSNPSGF
;
A
#
# COMPACT_ATOMS: atom_id res chain seq x y z
N MET A 1 24.75 -18.25 -16.68
CA MET A 1 23.75 -18.38 -15.58
C MET A 1 23.94 -19.62 -14.69
N SER A 2 24.90 -20.52 -14.96
CA SER A 2 25.12 -21.76 -14.18
C SER A 2 26.10 -21.63 -13.02
N GLU A 3 27.00 -20.65 -13.01
CA GLU A 3 28.02 -20.49 -11.94
C GLU A 3 27.44 -19.98 -10.61
N TRP A 4 26.29 -19.31 -10.64
CA TRP A 4 25.67 -18.72 -9.45
C TRP A 4 24.92 -19.74 -8.59
N LYS A 5 24.68 -20.95 -9.12
CA LYS A 5 24.01 -22.03 -8.40
C LYS A 5 24.95 -22.76 -7.43
N ASN A 6 26.27 -22.62 -7.61
CA ASN A 6 27.28 -23.39 -6.87
C ASN A 6 27.90 -22.66 -5.66
N GLN A 7 27.49 -21.42 -5.37
CA GLN A 7 27.90 -20.68 -4.15
C GLN A 7 26.73 -20.64 -3.16
N GLY A 8 26.48 -21.76 -2.46
CA GLY A 8 25.34 -22.01 -1.57
C GLY A 8 24.76 -20.79 -0.81
N VAL A 9 25.20 -20.55 0.43
CA VAL A 9 24.61 -19.52 1.32
C VAL A 9 25.10 -18.10 0.99
N GLU A 10 26.34 -17.98 0.50
CA GLU A 10 26.94 -16.68 0.13
C GLU A 10 26.29 -16.05 -1.13
N GLY A 11 25.93 -16.86 -2.13
CA GLY A 11 25.24 -16.38 -3.34
C GLY A 11 23.81 -15.90 -3.07
N GLN A 12 23.11 -16.52 -2.12
CA GLN A 12 21.78 -16.09 -1.70
C GLN A 12 21.82 -14.75 -0.95
N ASN A 13 22.80 -14.55 -0.07
CA ASN A 13 23.01 -13.27 0.61
C ASN A 13 23.34 -12.14 -0.36
N LYS A 14 24.12 -12.41 -1.42
CA LYS A 14 24.47 -11.42 -2.44
C LYS A 14 23.26 -11.00 -3.27
N ARG A 15 22.37 -11.93 -3.60
CA ARG A 15 21.10 -11.65 -4.30
C ARG A 15 20.15 -10.82 -3.46
N ASN A 16 19.96 -11.15 -2.18
CA ASN A 16 19.08 -10.39 -1.29
C ASN A 16 19.51 -8.92 -1.16
N LYS A 17 20.83 -8.65 -1.11
CA LYS A 17 21.34 -7.27 -1.12
C LYS A 17 20.98 -6.54 -2.41
N TRP A 18 21.20 -7.18 -3.56
CA TRP A 18 20.84 -6.61 -4.87
C TRP A 18 19.35 -6.31 -5.00
N THR A 19 18.48 -7.22 -4.57
CA THR A 19 17.02 -7.01 -4.59
C THR A 19 16.61 -5.81 -3.73
N LYS A 20 17.27 -5.55 -2.60
CA LYS A 20 16.99 -4.37 -1.75
C LYS A 20 17.39 -3.07 -2.43
N TYR A 21 18.58 -3.02 -3.03
CA TYR A 21 19.02 -1.84 -3.79
C TYR A 21 18.07 -1.56 -4.96
N LEU A 22 17.65 -2.61 -5.68
CA LEU A 22 16.65 -2.50 -6.72
C LEU A 22 15.32 -1.97 -6.17
N ALA A 23 14.83 -2.50 -5.05
CA ALA A 23 13.57 -2.07 -4.43
C ALA A 23 13.59 -0.60 -4.01
N ILE A 24 14.70 -0.12 -3.43
CA ILE A 24 14.85 1.28 -3.02
C ILE A 24 14.81 2.20 -4.25
N ILE A 25 15.58 1.89 -5.30
CA ILE A 25 15.59 2.67 -6.54
C ILE A 25 14.21 2.66 -7.21
N LEU A 26 13.56 1.49 -7.27
CA LEU A 26 12.22 1.36 -7.84
C LEU A 26 11.20 2.17 -7.04
N SER A 27 11.29 2.17 -5.71
CA SER A 27 10.38 2.91 -4.83
C SER A 27 10.51 4.43 -5.00
N PHE A 28 11.71 4.93 -5.28
CA PHE A 28 11.94 6.34 -5.57
C PHE A 28 11.26 6.76 -6.87
N VAL A 29 11.44 5.97 -7.94
CA VAL A 29 10.77 6.19 -9.23
C VAL A 29 9.25 6.08 -9.08
N GLN A 30 8.76 5.11 -8.30
CA GLN A 30 7.34 4.95 -8.01
C GLN A 30 6.77 6.14 -7.22
N GLY A 31 7.49 6.67 -6.24
CA GLY A 31 7.11 7.87 -5.50
C GLY A 31 6.90 9.07 -6.42
N LEU A 32 7.82 9.29 -7.36
CA LEU A 32 7.69 10.33 -8.39
C LEU A 32 6.48 10.09 -9.30
N GLY A 33 6.23 8.84 -9.69
CA GLY A 33 5.06 8.46 -10.48
C GLY A 33 3.73 8.74 -9.78
N ILE A 34 3.63 8.45 -8.48
CA ILE A 34 2.44 8.75 -7.67
C ILE A 34 2.25 10.26 -7.52
N LEU A 35 3.34 11.02 -7.33
CA LEU A 35 3.29 12.47 -7.21
C LEU A 35 2.76 13.13 -8.49
N ILE A 36 3.28 12.75 -9.65
CA ILE A 36 2.83 13.25 -10.95
C ILE A 36 1.40 12.76 -11.25
N GLY A 37 1.12 11.47 -11.01
CA GLY A 37 -0.19 10.88 -11.24
C GLY A 37 -1.28 11.51 -10.38
N SER A 38 -0.98 11.89 -9.14
CA SER A 38 -1.95 12.51 -8.25
C SER A 38 -2.25 13.97 -8.62
N TYR A 39 -1.25 14.69 -9.13
CA TYR A 39 -1.44 16.03 -9.69
C TYR A 39 -2.35 16.01 -10.93
N ILE A 40 -2.24 14.97 -11.77
CA ILE A 40 -3.02 14.83 -12.99
C ILE A 40 -4.43 14.24 -12.73
N ALA A 41 -4.56 13.30 -11.80
CA ALA A 41 -5.77 12.49 -11.66
C ALA A 41 -6.77 13.00 -10.62
N SER A 42 -6.31 13.65 -9.55
CA SER A 42 -7.15 13.80 -8.35
C SER A 42 -7.52 15.23 -7.99
N ASP A 43 -6.83 16.26 -8.50
CA ASP A 43 -7.03 17.69 -8.14
C ASP A 43 -7.07 17.97 -6.61
N ILE A 44 -6.68 16.96 -5.80
CA ILE A 44 -6.61 17.00 -4.35
C ILE A 44 -5.14 17.24 -4.03
N PRO A 45 -4.79 18.42 -3.48
CA PRO A 45 -3.43 18.72 -3.14
C PRO A 45 -2.97 17.80 -2.00
N ILE A 46 -2.12 16.81 -2.32
CA ILE A 46 -1.39 16.00 -1.33
C ILE A 46 -0.50 16.89 -0.46
N VAL A 47 -0.14 18.08 -0.96
CA VAL A 47 0.65 19.10 -0.27
C VAL A 47 -0.15 20.39 -0.19
N ALA A 48 -0.34 20.92 1.03
CA ALA A 48 -1.08 22.15 1.29
C ALA A 48 -0.60 23.36 0.46
N ASN A 49 0.65 23.35 0.00
CA ASN A 49 1.19 24.26 -1.00
C ASN A 49 1.84 23.43 -2.14
N PRO A 50 1.31 23.42 -3.37
CA PRO A 50 1.86 22.67 -4.51
C PRO A 50 3.14 23.35 -5.05
N THR A 51 4.16 23.48 -4.21
CA THR A 51 5.49 23.95 -4.60
C THR A 51 6.37 22.75 -4.95
N LEU A 52 7.23 22.88 -5.97
CA LEU A 52 8.20 21.84 -6.37
C LEU A 52 9.00 21.29 -5.17
N LEU A 53 9.33 22.17 -4.21
CA LEU A 53 9.98 21.83 -2.95
C LEU A 53 9.14 20.92 -2.03
N GLY A 54 7.83 21.14 -1.94
CA GLY A 54 6.93 20.33 -1.12
C GLY A 54 6.80 18.90 -1.65
N TYR A 55 6.73 18.74 -2.97
CA TYR A 55 6.72 17.43 -3.60
C TYR A 55 8.04 16.67 -3.40
N LEU A 56 9.18 17.37 -3.46
CA LEU A 56 10.50 16.77 -3.24
C LEU A 56 10.67 16.31 -1.78
N GLN A 57 10.16 17.09 -0.81
CA GLN A 57 10.11 16.70 0.60
C GLN A 57 9.26 15.45 0.84
N VAL A 58 8.06 15.36 0.24
CA VAL A 58 7.20 14.17 0.35
C VAL A 58 7.84 12.96 -0.31
N ALA A 59 8.43 13.12 -1.50
CA ALA A 59 9.17 12.04 -2.18
C ALA A 59 10.31 11.49 -1.31
N LEU A 60 11.10 12.39 -0.69
CA LEU A 60 12.17 12.00 0.22
C LEU A 60 11.63 11.33 1.48
N LEU A 61 10.53 11.82 2.05
CA LEU A 61 9.92 11.21 3.23
C LEU A 61 9.39 9.79 2.92
N MET A 62 8.74 9.60 1.77
CA MET A 62 8.28 8.28 1.33
C MET A 62 9.44 7.32 1.07
N THR A 63 10.53 7.83 0.48
CA THR A 63 11.75 7.05 0.23
C THR A 63 12.43 6.67 1.55
N ALA A 64 12.51 7.60 2.50
CA ALA A 64 13.02 7.35 3.84
C ALA A 64 12.16 6.32 4.59
N GLY A 65 10.83 6.42 4.51
CA GLY A 65 9.90 5.44 5.06
C GLY A 65 10.12 4.04 4.46
N SER A 66 10.30 3.95 3.15
CA SER A 66 10.59 2.68 2.46
C SER A 66 11.94 2.10 2.88
N ALA A 67 12.97 2.94 3.05
CA ALA A 67 14.28 2.51 3.53
C ALA A 67 14.24 1.96 4.96
N ILE A 68 13.45 2.58 5.85
CA ILE A 68 13.23 2.08 7.22
C ILE A 68 12.55 0.71 7.19
N VAL A 69 11.56 0.51 6.33
CA VAL A 69 10.87 -0.79 6.18
C VAL A 69 11.82 -1.87 5.67
N VAL A 70 12.66 -1.55 4.68
CA VAL A 70 13.68 -2.49 4.18
C VAL A 70 14.68 -2.84 5.29
N TRP A 71 15.14 -1.86 6.06
CA TRP A 71 15.99 -2.10 7.22
C TRP A 71 15.32 -2.96 8.29
N LEU A 72 14.04 -2.72 8.59
CA LEU A 72 13.26 -3.52 9.52
C LEU A 72 13.10 -4.96 9.05
N SER A 73 12.93 -5.17 7.74
CA SER A 73 12.86 -6.50 7.13
C SER A 73 14.12 -7.33 7.39
N ASP A 74 15.28 -6.67 7.47
CA ASP A 74 16.54 -7.33 7.77
C ASP A 74 16.63 -7.74 9.23
N ARG A 75 16.19 -6.86 10.14
CA ARG A 75 16.12 -7.19 11.57
C ARG A 75 15.18 -8.35 11.86
N ILE A 76 14.05 -8.44 11.16
CA ILE A 76 13.13 -9.58 11.29
C ILE A 76 13.78 -10.87 10.81
N THR A 77 14.57 -10.80 9.74
CA THR A 77 15.29 -11.97 9.21
C THR A 77 16.35 -12.46 10.20
N GLU A 78 17.05 -11.55 10.88
CA GLU A 78 18.04 -11.87 11.92
C GLU A 78 17.42 -12.54 13.17
N LEU A 79 16.13 -12.28 13.44
CA LEU A 79 15.38 -12.91 14.53
C LEU A 79 14.97 -14.37 14.22
N GLY A 80 15.32 -14.90 13.03
CA GLY A 80 15.04 -16.28 12.65
C GLY A 80 13.60 -16.57 12.23
N ILE A 81 12.73 -15.55 12.17
CA ILE A 81 11.34 -15.66 11.73
C ILE A 81 11.28 -15.56 10.19
N GLY A 82 11.84 -16.57 9.50
CA GLY A 82 11.79 -16.66 8.03
C GLY A 82 12.48 -15.50 7.29
N ASN A 83 12.02 -15.17 6.08
CA ASN A 83 12.50 -14.03 5.30
C ASN A 83 11.68 -12.78 5.69
N GLY A 84 12.31 -11.82 6.37
CA GLY A 84 11.60 -10.66 6.91
C GLY A 84 10.92 -9.80 5.84
N MET A 85 11.40 -9.81 4.59
CA MET A 85 10.70 -9.12 3.50
C MET A 85 9.35 -9.79 3.17
N SER A 86 9.29 -11.13 3.13
CA SER A 86 8.00 -11.81 2.90
C SER A 86 7.04 -11.64 4.06
N VAL A 87 7.55 -11.59 5.30
CA VAL A 87 6.73 -11.33 6.50
C VAL A 87 6.11 -9.94 6.42
N ILE A 88 6.89 -8.90 6.10
CA ILE A 88 6.36 -7.54 5.98
C ILE A 88 5.30 -7.44 4.88
N ILE A 89 5.51 -8.05 3.72
CA ILE A 89 4.50 -8.06 2.65
C ILE A 89 3.21 -8.78 3.10
N CYS A 90 3.33 -9.92 3.80
CA CYS A 90 2.19 -10.65 4.34
C CYS A 90 1.38 -9.81 5.33
N VAL A 91 2.06 -9.17 6.29
CA VAL A 91 1.42 -8.26 7.25
C VAL A 91 0.76 -7.07 6.54
N GLY A 92 1.41 -6.53 5.51
CA GLY A 92 0.84 -5.47 4.67
C GLY A 92 -0.49 -5.86 4.03
N ILE A 93 -0.58 -7.07 3.46
CA ILE A 93 -1.82 -7.57 2.87
C ILE A 93 -2.87 -7.82 3.96
N LEU A 94 -2.49 -8.47 5.06
CA LEU A 94 -3.38 -8.76 6.20
C LEU A 94 -3.97 -7.48 6.82
N SER A 95 -3.22 -6.38 6.84
CA SER A 95 -3.70 -5.09 7.37
C SER A 95 -4.89 -4.50 6.60
N ARG A 96 -5.07 -4.88 5.33
CA ARG A 96 -6.17 -4.36 4.48
C ARG A 96 -7.45 -5.19 4.63
N VAL A 97 -7.34 -6.47 4.93
CA VAL A 97 -8.47 -7.39 5.11
C VAL A 97 -9.58 -6.83 6.03
N PRO A 98 -9.31 -6.32 7.25
CA PRO A 98 -10.37 -5.81 8.11
C PRO A 98 -11.06 -4.55 7.57
N VAL A 99 -10.35 -3.73 6.79
CA VAL A 99 -10.92 -2.52 6.17
C VAL A 99 -11.91 -2.89 5.09
N GLU A 100 -11.54 -3.84 4.23
CA GLU A 100 -12.43 -4.35 3.17
C GLU A 100 -13.68 -5.00 3.74
N ILE A 101 -13.55 -5.77 4.83
CA ILE A 101 -14.71 -6.37 5.51
C ILE A 101 -15.68 -5.30 6.01
N ARG A 102 -15.18 -4.22 6.63
CA ARG A 102 -16.01 -3.10 7.10
C ARG A 102 -16.70 -2.38 5.95
N SER A 103 -16.00 -2.22 4.82
CA SER A 103 -16.56 -1.63 3.60
C SER A 103 -17.75 -2.45 3.10
N ILE A 104 -17.58 -3.77 2.98
CA ILE A 104 -18.64 -4.70 2.56
C ILE A 104 -19.83 -4.68 3.53
N GLN A 105 -19.57 -4.66 4.84
CA GLN A 105 -20.64 -4.56 5.84
C GLN A 105 -21.45 -3.28 5.71
N THR A 106 -20.80 -2.16 5.39
CA THR A 106 -21.46 -0.86 5.20
C THR A 106 -22.30 -0.86 3.93
N MET A 107 -21.77 -1.39 2.83
CA MET A 107 -22.51 -1.55 1.57
C MET A 107 -23.72 -2.48 1.73
N PHE A 108 -23.56 -3.61 2.42
CA PHE A 108 -24.64 -4.54 2.72
C PHE A 108 -25.73 -3.85 3.56
N LYS A 109 -25.37 -3.17 4.65
CA LYS A 109 -26.34 -2.38 5.44
C LYS A 109 -27.06 -1.32 4.61
N GLY A 110 -26.36 -0.63 3.71
CA GLY A 110 -26.97 0.34 2.79
C GLY A 110 -27.97 -0.28 1.82
N LEU A 111 -27.69 -1.51 1.36
CA LEU A 111 -28.58 -2.28 0.49
C LEU A 111 -29.87 -2.71 1.22
N PHE A 112 -29.76 -3.24 2.43
CA PHE A 112 -30.94 -3.65 3.23
C PHE A 112 -31.69 -2.48 3.87
N SER A 113 -31.08 -1.29 3.96
CA SER A 113 -31.76 -0.07 4.39
C SER A 113 -32.60 0.59 3.28
N GLN A 114 -32.42 0.19 2.01
CA GLN A 114 -33.19 0.68 0.86
C GLN A 114 -34.30 -0.30 0.47
N THR A 115 -35.23 -0.57 1.38
CA THR A 115 -36.63 -0.72 1.00
C THR A 115 -37.41 0.47 1.56
N PRO A 116 -37.38 1.64 0.92
CA PRO A 116 -38.47 2.58 1.13
C PRO A 116 -39.72 1.83 0.67
N LEU A 117 -40.61 1.52 1.61
CA LEU A 117 -41.96 1.09 1.28
C LEU A 117 -42.47 2.04 0.19
N PRO A 118 -42.94 1.53 -0.97
CA PRO A 118 -43.56 2.40 -1.96
C PRO A 118 -44.63 3.24 -1.24
N ARG A 119 -44.55 4.57 -1.35
CA ARG A 119 -45.52 5.53 -0.79
C ARG A 119 -46.93 5.42 -1.41
N ILE A 120 -47.29 4.26 -1.95
CA ILE A 120 -48.57 3.97 -2.59
C ILE A 120 -49.63 3.54 -1.55
N PHE A 121 -49.23 3.16 -0.32
CA PHE A 121 -50.16 2.76 0.75
C PHE A 121 -50.38 3.82 1.84
N SER A 122 -49.91 5.07 1.66
CA SER A 122 -50.12 6.15 2.64
C SER A 122 -51.23 7.13 2.26
N ASN A 123 -52.19 6.74 1.42
CA ASN A 123 -53.41 7.53 1.25
C ASN A 123 -54.68 6.67 1.38
N PRO A 124 -55.31 6.64 2.58
CA PRO A 124 -56.67 6.16 2.75
C PRO A 124 -57.71 7.29 2.86
N SER A 125 -57.45 8.51 2.37
CA SER A 125 -58.43 9.61 2.41
C SER A 125 -58.47 10.35 1.06
N GLY A 126 -59.12 9.68 0.10
CA GLY A 126 -59.75 10.27 -1.08
C GLY A 126 -61.29 10.34 -0.94
N PHE A 127 -61.78 10.30 0.30
CA PHE A 127 -63.03 10.88 0.79
C PHE A 127 -62.71 11.56 2.13
#